data_AF-A0A3D0RNT6-F1
#
_entry.id   AF-A0A3D0RNT6-F1
#
_cell.length_a   1.000
_cell.length_b   1.000
_cell.length_c   1.000
_cell.angle_alpha   90.00
_cell.angle_beta   90.00
_cell.angle_gamma   90.00
#
_symmetry.space_group_name_H-M   'P 1'
#
loop_
_entity.id
_entity.type
_entity.pdbx_description
1 polymer ?
#
loop_
_entity_poly.entity_id
_entity_poly.type
_entity_poly.pdbx_seq_one_letter_code
_entity_poly.pdbx_strand_id
1 'polypeptide(L)' 'MPYRRLPNTDLSRIKALKTAIEKAAGTDFQDVAISMKTLSRARSVVEKFERLSLKYQQTLDTQVKA' A
#
# COMPACT_ATOMS: atom_id res chain seq x y z
N MET A 1 -4.62 -25.03 1.04
CA MET A 1 -4.66 -24.21 2.28
C MET A 1 -5.18 -22.82 1.92
N PRO A 2 -6.21 -22.29 2.59
CA PRO A 2 -6.69 -20.94 2.32
C PRO A 2 -5.69 -19.95 2.91
N TYR A 3 -5.13 -19.08 2.08
CA TYR A 3 -4.17 -18.07 2.50
C TYR A 3 -4.84 -17.07 3.47
N ARG A 4 -4.66 -17.26 4.79
CA ARG A 4 -5.10 -16.30 5.79
C ARG A 4 -4.15 -15.11 5.78
N ARG A 5 -4.67 -13.91 5.50
CA ARG A 5 -3.89 -12.67 5.60
C ARG A 5 -3.41 -12.51 7.04
N LEU A 6 -2.11 -12.39 7.26
CA LEU A 6 -1.61 -12.02 8.58
C LEU A 6 -2.07 -10.59 8.89
N PRO A 7 -2.43 -10.29 10.15
CA PRO A 7 -3.04 -9.01 10.54
C PRO A 7 -2.18 -7.79 10.17
N ASN A 8 -0.86 -7.94 10.10
CA ASN A 8 0.07 -6.84 9.85
C ASN A 8 0.58 -6.77 8.40
N THR A 9 0.19 -7.71 7.53
CA THR A 9 0.74 -7.79 6.17
C THR A 9 0.37 -6.58 5.33
N ASP A 10 -0.89 -6.17 5.35
CA ASP A 10 -1.35 -5.07 4.49
C ASP A 10 -0.79 -3.72 4.96
N LEU A 11 -0.69 -3.49 6.27
CA LEU A 11 0.00 -2.33 6.84
C LEU A 11 1.48 -2.28 6.44
N SER A 12 2.17 -3.42 6.49
CA SER A 12 3.59 -3.51 6.11
C SER A 12 3.78 -3.23 4.62
N ARG A 13 2.88 -3.72 3.76
CA ARG A 13 2.89 -3.46 2.31
C ARG A 13 2.64 -1.99 1.99
N ILE A 14 1.67 -1.36 2.66
CA ILE A 14 1.39 0.08 2.51
C ILE A 14 2.63 0.89 2.91
N LYS A 15 3.23 0.58 4.06
CA LYS A 15 4.45 1.25 4.54
C LYS A 15 5.60 1.10 3.55
N ALA A 16 5.87 -0.12 3.08
CA ALA A 16 6.91 -0.38 2.10
C ALA A 16 6.70 0.41 0.80
N LEU A 17 5.46 0.48 0.31
CA LEU A 17 5.13 1.22 -0.91
C LEU A 17 5.30 2.74 -0.72
N LYS A 18 4.88 3.30 0.41
CA LYS A 18 5.11 4.71 0.75
C LYS A 18 6.60 5.05 0.81
N THR A 19 7.39 4.24 1.50
CA THR A 19 8.84 4.42 1.57
C THR A 19 9.51 4.33 0.20
N ALA A 20 9.06 3.41 -0.67
CA ALA A 20 9.58 3.31 -2.04
C ALA A 20 9.24 4.56 -2.87
N ILE A 21 8.02 5.09 -2.74
CA ILE A 21 7.58 6.31 -3.44
C ILE A 21 8.38 7.53 -2.96
N GLU A 22 8.58 7.68 -1.65
CA GLU A 22 9.37 8.78 -1.06
C GLU A 22 10.81 8.75 -1.53
N LYS A 23 11.45 7.57 -1.49
CA LYS A 23 12.82 7.39 -2.00
C LYS A 23 12.92 7.75 -3.48
N ALA A 24 11.99 7.26 -4.30
CA ALA A 24 11.98 7.56 -5.73
C ALA A 24 11.69 9.06 -6.03
N ALA A 25 10.96 9.76 -5.15
CA ALA A 25 10.69 11.19 -5.32
C ALA A 25 11.89 12.09 -4.98
N GLY A 26 12.77 11.65 -4.08
CA GLY A 26 13.99 12.38 -3.69
C GLY A 26 15.25 11.97 -4.46
N THR A 27 15.16 10.99 -5.35
CA THR A 27 16.28 10.52 -6.19
C THR A 27 16.26 11.27 -7.52
N ASP A 28 17.43 11.57 -8.09
CA ASP A 28 17.51 12.20 -9.41
C ASP A 28 16.85 11.33 -10.48
N PHE A 29 16.27 11.96 -11.51
CA PHE A 29 15.56 11.25 -12.57
C PHE A 29 16.43 10.22 -13.29
N GLN A 30 17.74 10.45 -13.41
CA GLN A 30 18.68 9.51 -14.05
C GLN A 30 18.99 8.29 -13.17
N ASP A 31 18.87 8.43 -11.85
CA ASP A 31 19.26 7.41 -10.85
C ASP A 31 18.06 6.63 -10.29
N VAL A 32 16.83 7.07 -10.60
CA VAL A 32 15.61 6.39 -10.17
C VAL A 32 15.48 5.02 -10.85
N ALA A 33 15.38 3.97 -10.03
CA ALA A 33 15.27 2.57 -10.49
C ALA A 33 13.93 2.21 -11.16
N ILE A 34 12.93 3.11 -11.20
CA ILE A 34 11.59 2.85 -11.72
C ILE A 34 11.10 3.97 -12.65
N SER A 35 10.43 3.63 -13.75
CA SER A 35 9.90 4.67 -14.63
C SER A 35 8.90 5.60 -13.93
N MET A 36 8.85 6.87 -14.34
CA MET A 36 7.89 7.86 -13.81
C MET A 36 6.43 7.42 -13.95
N LYS A 37 6.11 6.69 -15.03
CA LYS A 37 4.80 6.06 -15.22
C LYS A 37 4.47 5.09 -14.09
N THR A 38 5.46 4.31 -13.63
CA THR A 38 5.31 3.36 -12.53
C THR A 38 5.22 4.09 -11.19
N LEU A 39 6.02 5.13 -10.97
CA LEU A 39 5.94 5.97 -9.77
C LEU A 39 4.56 6.65 -9.62
N SER A 40 4.03 7.20 -10.72
CA SER A 40 2.68 7.78 -10.75
C SER A 40 1.60 6.75 -10.40
N ARG A 41 1.67 5.57 -11.01
CA ARG A 41 0.76 4.46 -10.68
C ARG A 41 0.90 4.00 -9.23
N ALA A 42 2.12 3.93 -8.70
CA ALA A 42 2.37 3.53 -7.32
C ALA A 42 1.68 4.48 -6.32
N ARG A 43 1.70 5.80 -6.60
CA ARG A 43 0.94 6.80 -5.81
C ARG A 43 -0.56 6.53 -5.82
N SER A 44 -1.16 6.33 -7.00
CA SER A 44 -2.59 6.01 -7.07
C SER A 44 -2.95 4.67 -6.42
N VAL A 45 -2.06 3.67 -6.53
CA VAL A 45 -2.26 2.35 -5.92
C VAL A 45 -2.20 2.42 -4.40
N VAL A 46 -1.24 3.15 -3.82
CA VAL A 46 -1.10 3.23 -2.37
C VAL A 46 -2.31 3.88 -1.73
N GLU A 47 -2.82 4.98 -2.29
CA GLU A 47 -4.05 5.65 -1.83
C GLU A 47 -5.26 4.71 -1.88
N LYS A 48 -5.44 3.99 -2.99
CA LYS A 48 -6.53 3.02 -3.13
C LYS A 48 -6.39 1.88 -2.13
N PHE A 49 -5.17 1.40 -1.90
CA PHE A 49 -4.91 0.29 -1.00
C PHE A 49 -5.20 0.67 0.46
N GLU A 50 -4.80 1.86 0.89
CA GLU A 50 -5.11 2.37 2.24
C GLU A 50 -6.61 2.42 2.50
N ARG A 51 -7.38 2.99 1.56
CA ARG A 51 -8.84 3.05 1.66
C ARG A 51 -9.48 1.66 1.74
N LEU A 52 -9.01 0.71 0.94
CA LEU A 52 -9.53 -0.66 0.96
C LEU A 52 -9.17 -1.40 2.25
N SER A 53 -7.96 -1.19 2.77
CA SER A 53 -7.51 -1.77 4.03
C SER A 53 -8.35 -1.26 5.21
N LEU A 54 -8.61 0.05 5.26
CA LEU A 54 -9.48 0.66 6.26
C LEU A 54 -10.91 0.12 6.18
N LYS A 55 -11.49 0.06 4.97
CA LYS A 55 -12.83 -0.49 4.75
C LYS A 55 -12.94 -1.94 5.19
N TYR A 56 -11.91 -2.74 4.91
CA TYR A 56 -11.86 -4.14 5.35
C TYR A 56 -11.87 -4.23 6.88
N GLN A 57 -11.04 -3.44 7.56
CA GLN A 57 -10.98 -3.42 9.02
C GLN A 57 -12.31 -3.00 9.63
N GLN A 58 -12.94 -1.94 9.11
CA GLN A 58 -14.27 -1.51 9.55
C GLN A 58 -15.33 -2.61 9.37
N THR A 59 -15.33 -3.28 8.21
CA THR A 59 -16.29 -4.34 7.92
C THR A 59 -16.09 -5.54 8.86
N LEU A 60 -14.84 -5.91 9.12
CA LEU A 60 -14.50 -6.98 10.05
C LEU A 60 -14.93 -6.63 11.47
N ASP A 61 -14.64 -5.41 11.93
CA ASP A 61 -15.03 -4.94 13.26
C ASP A 61 -16.56 -4.94 13.43
N THR A 62 -17.31 -4.54 12.40
CA THR A 62 -18.78 -4.64 12.41
C THR A 62 -19.25 -6.09 12.47
N GLN A 63 -18.65 -7.00 11.70
CA GLN A 63 -19.01 -8.42 11.68
C GLN A 63 -18.70 -9.14 13.00
N VAL A 64 -17.62 -8.75 13.69
CA VAL A 64 -17.25 -9.36 14.97
C VAL A 64 -18.09 -8.83 16.13
N LYS A 65 -18.64 -7.60 16.01
CA LYS A 65 -19.48 -6.97 17.04
C LYS A 65 -20.98 -7.30 16.90
N ALA A 66 -21.43 -7.74 15.73
CA ALA A 66 -22.80 -8.18 15.46
C ALA A 66 -23.02 -9.62 15.94
#